data_AF-A0A2C8ELF7-F1
#
_entry.id   AF-A0A2C8ELF7-F1
#
_cell.length_a   1.000
_cell.length_b   1.000
_cell.length_c   1.000
_cell.angle_alpha   90.00
_cell.angle_beta   90.00
_cell.angle_gamma   90.00
#
_symmetry.space_group_name_H-M   'P 1'
#
loop_
_entity.id
_entity.type
_entity.pdbx_description
1 polymer ?
#
loop_
_entity_poly.entity_id
_entity_poly.type
_entity_poly.pdbx_seq_one_letter_code
_entity_poly.pdbx_strand_id
1 'polypeptide(L)' 'MIYIIGFIFILFAIWQLVLTWRTFKKLKKEGNKDTSSFIMLAFSNSLLFVVVFLVVGISCLFF' A
#
# COMPACT_ATOMS: atom_id res chain seq x y z
N MET A 1 -3.76 -20.47 13.85
CA MET A 1 -2.67 -20.09 12.90
C MET A 1 -3.15 -19.11 11.83
N ILE A 2 -4.30 -19.35 11.19
CA ILE A 2 -4.93 -18.47 10.18
C ILE A 2 -5.16 -17.02 10.66
N TYR A 3 -5.65 -16.82 11.89
CA TYR A 3 -5.86 -15.48 12.44
C TYR A 3 -4.57 -14.63 12.58
N ILE A 4 -3.43 -15.27 12.84
CA ILE A 4 -2.13 -14.58 12.95
C ILE A 4 -1.67 -14.10 11.57
N ILE A 5 -1.93 -14.91 10.54
CA ILE A 5 -1.62 -14.59 9.14
C ILE A 5 -2.49 -13.42 8.68
N GLY A 6 -3.80 -13.43 8.95
CA GLY A 6 -4.69 -12.31 8.66
C GLY A 6 -4.23 -10.99 9.31
N PHE A 7 -3.81 -11.05 10.58
CA PHE A 7 -3.31 -9.87 11.30
C PHE A 7 -2.01 -9.32 10.68
N ILE A 8 -1.08 -10.19 10.27
CA ILE A 8 0.15 -9.80 9.57
C ILE A 8 -0.18 -9.10 8.24
N PHE A 9 -1.12 -9.64 7.46
CA PHE A 9 -1.53 -9.04 6.19
C PHE A 9 -2.14 -7.65 6.37
N ILE A 10 -2.94 -7.45 7.42
CA ILE A 10 -3.48 -6.14 7.78
C ILE A 10 -2.36 -5.16 8.16
N LEU A 11 -1.38 -5.62 8.95
CA LEU A 11 -0.20 -4.81 9.30
C LEU A 11 0.57 -4.37 8.05
N PHE A 12 0.76 -5.29 7.09
CA PHE A 12 1.39 -5.00 5.80
C PHE A 12 0.59 -4.00 4.98
N ALA A 13 -0.75 -4.10 4.95
CA ALA A 13 -1.59 -3.13 4.25
C ALA A 13 -1.46 -1.72 4.82
N ILE A 14 -1.43 -1.58 6.16
CA ILE A 14 -1.20 -0.30 6.84
C ILE A 14 0.20 0.24 6.53
N TRP A 15 1.22 -0.61 6.59
CA TRP A 15 2.59 -0.23 6.25
C TRP A 15 2.71 0.27 4.80
N GLN A 16 2.09 -0.45 3.87
CA GLN A 16 2.05 -0.09 2.45
C GLN A 16 1.38 1.27 2.23
N LEU A 17 0.29 1.58 2.94
CA LEU A 17 -0.36 2.91 2.92
C LEU A 17 0.57 4.02 3.40
N VAL A 18 1.29 3.79 4.50
CA VAL A 18 2.23 4.78 5.04
C VAL A 18 3.38 5.04 4.07
N LEU A 19 3.95 4.00 3.46
CA LEU A 19 5.03 4.12 2.48
C LEU A 19 4.57 4.90 1.24
N THR A 20 3.36 4.58 0.78
CA THR A 20 2.68 5.25 -0.33
C THR A 20 2.48 6.73 0.03
N TRP A 21 1.87 7.06 1.16
CA TRP A 21 1.70 8.46 1.59
C TRP A 21 3.02 9.24 1.73
N ARG A 22 4.06 8.61 2.27
CA ARG A 22 5.38 9.23 2.40
C ARG A 22 5.99 9.54 1.03
N THR A 23 5.85 8.62 0.09
CA THR A 23 6.30 8.77 -1.29
C THR A 23 5.53 9.90 -1.99
N PHE A 24 4.21 9.98 -1.80
CA PHE A 24 3.38 11.07 -2.32
C PHE A 24 3.82 12.43 -1.80
N LYS A 25 4.04 12.53 -0.49
CA LYS A 25 4.44 13.79 0.14
C LYS A 25 5.84 14.21 -0.33
N LYS A 26 6.74 13.25 -0.57
CA LYS A 26 8.07 13.50 -1.13
C LYS A 26 7.97 14.01 -2.57
N LEU A 27 7.16 13.38 -3.41
CA LEU A 27 6.90 13.80 -4.79
C LEU A 27 6.20 15.16 -4.88
N LYS A 28 5.27 15.44 -3.97
CA LYS A 28 4.58 16.74 -3.92
C LYS A 28 5.51 17.88 -3.51
N LYS A 29 6.53 17.59 -2.69
CA LYS A 29 7.48 18.58 -2.15
C LYS A 29 8.72 18.76 -3.02
N GLU A 30 9.20 17.69 -3.65
CA GLU A 30 10.45 17.63 -4.43
C GLU A 30 10.21 17.29 -5.91
N GLY A 31 8.97 17.38 -6.38
CA GLY A 31 8.55 17.05 -7.75
C GLY A 31 9.20 17.96 -8.79
N ASN A 32 10.46 17.69 -9.07
CA ASN A 32 11.22 18.25 -10.17
C ASN A 32 10.95 17.44 -11.46
N LYS A 33 11.29 18.04 -12.59
CA LYS A 33 11.07 17.55 -13.97
C LYS A 33 11.63 16.15 -14.28
N ASP A 34 12.50 15.61 -13.42
CA ASP A 34 13.07 14.25 -13.51
C ASP A 34 12.22 13.16 -12.83
N THR A 35 11.11 13.55 -12.19
CA THR A 35 10.18 12.60 -11.56
C THR A 35 9.40 11.88 -12.66
N SER A 36 9.80 10.64 -12.94
CA SER A 36 9.15 9.81 -13.96
C SER A 36 7.64 9.74 -13.76
N SER A 37 6.86 9.97 -14.84
CA SER A 37 5.40 9.78 -14.84
C SER A 37 4.98 8.37 -14.43
N PHE A 38 5.90 7.41 -14.51
CA PHE A 38 5.73 6.04 -14.04
C PHE A 38 5.53 5.94 -12.52
N ILE A 39 5.99 6.93 -11.75
CA ILE A 39 5.80 6.95 -10.30
C ILE A 39 4.32 7.12 -9.93
N MET A 40 3.55 7.88 -10.72
CA MET A 40 2.11 8.02 -10.48
C MET A 40 1.36 6.71 -10.77
N LEU A 41 1.78 5.97 -11.79
CA LEU A 41 1.31 4.61 -12.07
C LEU A 41 1.68 3.63 -10.96
N ALA A 42 2.92 3.67 -10.48
CA ALA A 42 3.38 2.87 -9.34
C ALA A 42 2.58 3.19 -8.07
N PHE A 43 2.19 4.44 -7.87
CA PHE A 43 1.36 4.88 -6.77
C PHE A 43 -0.06 4.29 -6.82
N SER A 44 -0.69 4.35 -7.98
CA SER A 44 -2.01 3.77 -8.22
C SER A 44 -1.99 2.25 -8.03
N ASN A 45 -0.93 1.60 -8.50
CA ASN A 45 -0.76 0.15 -8.31
C ASN A 45 -0.52 -0.21 -6.83
N SER A 46 0.25 0.60 -6.09
CA SER A 46 0.46 0.42 -4.65
C SER A 46 -0.86 0.49 -3.87
N LEU A 47 -1.75 1.43 -4.22
CA LEU A 47 -3.09 1.52 -3.64
C LEU A 47 -3.94 0.28 -3.94
N LEU A 48 -3.87 -0.25 -5.17
CA LEU A 48 -4.54 -1.51 -5.52
C LEU A 48 -4.05 -2.67 -4.63
N PHE A 49 -2.74 -2.77 -4.40
CA PHE A 49 -2.18 -3.79 -3.52
C PHE A 49 -2.64 -3.65 -2.06
N VAL A 50 -2.81 -2.43 -1.54
CA VAL A 50 -3.39 -2.21 -0.20
C VAL A 50 -4.78 -2.82 -0.10
N VAL A 51 -5.64 -2.58 -1.11
CA VAL A 51 -7.01 -3.11 -1.12
C VAL A 51 -7.00 -4.63 -1.16
N VAL A 52 -6.16 -5.22 -2.01
CA VAL A 52 -6.01 -6.68 -2.09
C VAL A 52 -5.56 -7.26 -0.76
N PHE A 53 -4.54 -6.68 -0.12
CA PHE A 53 -4.06 -7.16 1.19
C PHE A 53 -5.10 -7.00 2.31
N LEU A 54 -5.90 -5.93 2.28
CA LEU A 54 -7.02 -5.79 3.22
C LEU A 54 -8.10 -6.84 3.00
N VAL A 55 -8.50 -7.07 1.75
CA VAL A 55 -9.53 -8.08 1.42
C VAL A 55 -9.05 -9.47 1.83
N VAL A 56 -7.82 -9.85 1.45
CA VAL A 56 -7.23 -11.14 1.85
C VAL A 56 -7.10 -11.26 3.36
N GLY A 57 -6.63 -10.21 4.04
CA GLY A 57 -6.49 -10.19 5.49
C GLY A 57 -7.84 -10.35 6.22
N ILE A 58 -8.88 -9.66 5.76
CA ILE A 58 -10.24 -9.76 6.31
C ILE A 58 -10.83 -11.14 6.00
N SER A 59 -10.73 -11.62 4.76
CA SER A 59 -11.20 -12.97 4.40
C SER A 59 -10.55 -14.05 5.25
N CYS A 60 -9.26 -13.90 5.57
CA CYS A 60 -8.52 -14.83 6.42
C CYS A 60 -8.89 -14.72 7.91
N LEU A 61 -9.56 -13.65 8.35
CA LEU A 61 -10.09 -13.53 9.72
C LEU A 61 -11.52 -14.09 9.86
N PHE A 62 -12.29 -14.11 8.76
CA PHE A 62 -13.69 -14.54 8.76
C PHE A 62 -13.92 -15.96 8.23
N PHE A 63 -12.92 -16.57 7.59
CA PHE A 63 -12.97 -17.92 7.02
C PHE A 63 -11.89 -18.80 7.67
#